data_AF-A0A261GHU3-F1
#
_entry.id   AF-A0A261GHU3-F1
#
_cell.length_a   1.000
_cell.length_b   1.000
_cell.length_c   1.000
_cell.angle_alpha   90.00
_cell.angle_beta   90.00
_cell.angle_gamma   90.00
#
_symmetry.space_group_name_H-M   'P 1'
#
loop_
_entity.id
_entity.type
_entity.pdbx_description
1 polymer ?
#
loop_
_entity_poly.entity_id
_entity_poly.type
_entity_poly.pdbx_seq_one_letter_code
_entity_poly.pdbx_strand_id
1 'polypeptide(L)'
;MEIHIIGKLPQFTKVAEKLWGKDSDYDSDGDASSPGSQEWSELTLINRSDESQRIDIDPVNNNPKHLVVCSESSELVQKVIHFLQQYGSIR
;
A
#
# COMPACT_ATOMS: atom_id res chain seq x y z
N MET A 1 5.35 9.31 4.16
CA MET A 1 5.50 8.83 5.54
C MET A 1 6.40 7.61 5.53
N GLU A 2 7.55 7.65 6.20
CA GLU A 2 8.41 6.47 6.31
C GLU A 2 7.88 5.51 7.38
N ILE A 3 7.89 4.20 7.10
CA ILE A 3 7.48 3.12 7.99
C ILE A 3 8.51 2.01 8.04
N HIS A 4 8.60 1.35 9.20
CA HIS A 4 9.44 0.18 9.41
C HIS A 4 8.61 -1.10 9.47
N ILE A 5 8.91 -2.03 8.56
CA ILE A 5 8.24 -3.34 8.46
C ILE A 5 8.80 -4.28 9.54
N ILE A 6 7.89 -4.85 10.34
CA ILE A 6 8.19 -5.84 11.37
C ILE A 6 7.53 -7.21 11.12
N GLY A 7 6.65 -7.29 10.13
CA GLY A 7 5.86 -8.49 9.81
C GLY A 7 5.63 -8.62 8.31
N LYS A 8 4.79 -9.57 7.90
CA LYS A 8 4.41 -9.70 6.49
C LYS A 8 3.54 -8.53 6.05
N LEU A 9 3.70 -8.11 4.81
CA LEU A 9 2.75 -7.19 4.19
C LEU A 9 1.45 -7.92 3.83
N PRO A 10 0.32 -7.23 3.80
CA PRO A 10 -0.92 -7.80 3.28
C PRO A 10 -0.76 -8.08 1.78
N GLN A 11 -1.67 -8.88 1.23
CA GLN A 11 -1.85 -8.90 -0.23
C GLN A 11 -2.17 -7.48 -0.69
N PHE A 12 -1.56 -7.00 -1.77
CA PHE A 12 -1.77 -5.61 -2.21
C PHE A 12 -3.25 -5.32 -2.49
N THR A 13 -3.99 -6.32 -2.96
CA THR A 13 -5.44 -6.23 -3.20
C THR A 13 -6.21 -5.87 -1.93
N LYS A 14 -5.75 -6.29 -0.75
CA LYS A 14 -6.34 -5.92 0.54
C LYS A 14 -6.10 -4.48 0.94
N VAL A 15 -5.01 -3.86 0.45
CA VAL A 15 -4.79 -2.43 0.61
C VAL A 15 -5.85 -1.66 -0.18
N ALA A 16 -6.06 -2.00 -1.46
CA ALA A 16 -7.10 -1.39 -2.28
C ALA A 16 -8.51 -1.59 -1.68
N GLU A 17 -8.85 -2.82 -1.27
CA GLU A 17 -10.13 -3.12 -0.61
C GLU A 17 -10.36 -2.27 0.65
N LYS A 18 -9.30 -1.98 1.40
CA LYS A 18 -9.37 -1.16 2.60
C LYS A 18 -9.57 0.33 2.29
N LEU A 19 -9.02 0.81 1.18
CA LEU A 19 -9.13 2.21 0.78
C LEU A 19 -10.48 2.52 0.14
N TRP A 20 -10.96 1.65 -0.75
CA TRP A 20 -12.10 1.94 -1.63
C TRP A 20 -13.24 0.94 -1.55
N GLY A 21 -13.10 -0.10 -0.72
CA GLY A 21 -14.10 -1.15 -0.57
C GLY A 21 -13.84 -2.36 -1.46
N LYS A 22 -14.59 -3.43 -1.22
CA LYS A 22 -14.52 -4.63 -2.07
C LYS A 22 -15.02 -4.31 -3.47
N ASP A 23 -14.44 -4.98 -4.46
CA ASP A 23 -14.81 -4.87 -5.88
C ASP A 23 -14.62 -3.47 -6.49
N SER A 24 -13.85 -2.59 -5.83
CA SER A 24 -13.45 -1.30 -6.40
C SER A 24 -12.66 -1.50 -7.70
N ASP A 25 -12.90 -0.66 -8.70
CA ASP A 25 -12.13 -0.63 -9.95
C ASP A 25 -10.90 0.28 -9.77
N TYR A 26 -9.71 -0.31 -9.86
CA TYR A 26 -8.43 0.38 -9.64
C TYR A 26 -7.35 -0.18 -10.56
N ASP A 27 -6.34 0.65 -10.82
CA ASP A 27 -5.09 0.21 -11.41
C ASP A 27 -4.06 -0.03 -10.31
N SER A 28 -3.20 -1.02 -10.52
CA SER A 28 -2.08 -1.34 -9.63
C SER A 28 -0.81 -1.56 -10.44
N ASP A 29 0.31 -1.11 -9.91
CA ASP A 29 1.66 -1.38 -10.43
C ASP A 29 2.62 -1.66 -9.26
N GLY A 30 3.83 -2.16 -9.56
CA GLY A 30 4.87 -2.46 -8.58
C GLY A 30 5.50 -3.83 -8.78
N ASP A 31 6.10 -4.38 -7.72
CA ASP A 31 6.91 -5.61 -7.78
C ASP A 31 6.19 -6.88 -7.30
N ALA A 32 4.87 -6.78 -7.06
CA ALA A 32 4.06 -7.93 -6.68
C ALA A 32 3.97 -8.97 -7.81
N SER A 33 4.55 -10.15 -7.59
CA SER A 33 4.54 -11.26 -8.57
C SER A 33 3.17 -11.87 -8.86
N SER A 34 2.17 -11.62 -8.00
CA SER A 34 0.79 -12.07 -8.16
C SER A 34 -0.15 -11.29 -7.24
N PRO A 35 -1.48 -11.32 -7.49
CA PRO A 35 -2.49 -10.71 -6.61
C PRO A 35 -2.46 -11.23 -5.16
N GLY A 36 -1.91 -12.42 -4.94
CA GLY A 36 -1.77 -13.03 -3.63
C GLY A 36 -0.41 -12.80 -2.96
N SER A 37 0.50 -12.05 -3.60
CA SER A 37 1.85 -11.82 -3.08
C SER A 37 1.81 -10.98 -1.81
N GLN A 38 2.61 -11.39 -0.82
CA GLN A 38 2.88 -10.66 0.43
C GLN A 38 4.35 -10.20 0.50
N GLU A 39 5.12 -10.48 -0.55
CA GLU A 39 6.56 -10.25 -0.62
C GLU A 39 6.89 -9.02 -1.49
N TRP A 40 5.89 -8.20 -1.80
CA TRP A 40 6.09 -6.94 -2.53
C TRP A 40 6.80 -5.93 -1.65
N SER A 41 7.59 -5.05 -2.26
CA SER A 41 8.25 -3.92 -1.62
C SER A 41 7.92 -2.59 -2.31
N GLU A 42 7.31 -2.66 -3.49
CA GLU A 42 6.85 -1.54 -4.30
C GLU A 42 5.38 -1.75 -4.68
N LEU A 43 4.55 -0.71 -4.48
CA LEU A 43 3.13 -0.75 -4.82
C LEU A 43 2.61 0.64 -5.16
N THR A 44 2.08 0.79 -6.37
CA THR A 44 1.23 1.92 -6.77
C THR A 44 -0.21 1.45 -6.85
N LEU A 45 -1.16 2.21 -6.31
CA LEU A 45 -2.60 2.01 -6.51
C LEU A 45 -3.28 3.33 -6.91
N ILE A 46 -4.15 3.28 -7.90
CA ILE A 46 -4.93 4.44 -8.40
C ILE A 46 -6.39 4.04 -8.56
N ASN A 47 -7.32 4.78 -7.96
CA ASN A 47 -8.75 4.57 -8.19
C ASN A 47 -9.15 5.08 -9.58
N ARG A 48 -9.77 4.24 -10.41
CA ARG A 48 -10.18 4.63 -11.77
C ARG A 48 -11.34 5.62 -11.81
N SER A 49 -12.13 5.71 -10.74
CA SER A 49 -13.22 6.69 -10.65
C SER A 49 -12.74 8.08 -10.22
N ASP A 50 -11.55 8.17 -9.61
CA ASP A 50 -10.92 9.41 -9.15
C ASP A 50 -9.40 9.22 -9.04
N GLU A 51 -8.66 9.64 -10.05
CA GLU A 51 -7.20 9.46 -10.11
C GLU A 51 -6.44 10.25 -9.02
N SER A 52 -7.08 11.24 -8.39
CA SER A 52 -6.50 11.92 -7.21
C SER A 52 -6.42 10.99 -5.99
N GLN A 53 -7.21 9.90 -5.99
CA GLN A 53 -7.08 8.81 -5.05
C GLN A 53 -5.96 7.87 -5.50
N ARG A 54 -4.73 8.38 -5.43
CA ARG A 54 -3.50 7.63 -5.70
C ARG A 54 -2.70 7.41 -4.41
N ILE A 55 -2.12 6.24 -4.24
CA ILE A 55 -1.14 5.95 -3.19
C ILE A 55 0.05 5.21 -3.80
N ASP A 56 1.24 5.63 -3.41
CA ASP A 56 2.52 5.03 -3.77
C ASP A 56 3.19 4.53 -2.49
N ILE A 57 3.75 3.32 -2.54
CA ILE A 57 4.50 2.69 -1.46
C ILE A 57 5.81 2.16 -2.04
N ASP A 58 6.93 2.77 -1.66
CA ASP A 58 8.23 2.50 -2.26
C ASP A 58 9.29 2.15 -1.20
N PRO A 59 10.32 1.35 -1.52
CA PRO A 59 11.41 1.07 -0.59
C PRO A 59 12.33 2.29 -0.39
N VAL A 60 12.78 2.51 0.84
CA VAL A 60 13.71 3.60 1.17
C VAL A 60 15.15 3.15 0.91
N ASN A 61 15.87 3.81 0.00
CA ASN A 61 17.31 3.59 -0.24
C ASN A 61 17.70 2.11 -0.44
N ASN A 62 16.87 1.32 -1.15
CA ASN A 62 17.03 -0.13 -1.32
C ASN A 62 16.98 -0.96 -0.02
N ASN A 63 16.43 -0.42 1.06
CA ASN A 63 16.20 -1.15 2.30
C ASN A 63 14.78 -1.75 2.31
N PRO A 64 14.64 -3.07 2.14
CA PRO A 64 13.32 -3.71 2.03
C PRO A 64 12.52 -3.68 3.34
N LYS A 65 13.13 -3.28 4.47
CA LYS A 65 12.42 -3.13 5.75
C LYS A 65 11.86 -1.73 5.99
N HIS A 66 12.18 -0.77 5.14
CA HIS A 66 11.72 0.61 5.27
C HIS A 66 10.98 1.00 4.01
N LEU A 67 9.73 1.40 4.14
CA LEU A 67 8.93 1.89 3.02
C LEU A 67 8.56 3.36 3.24
N VAL A 68 8.41 4.11 2.15
CA VAL A 68 7.75 5.41 2.15
C VAL A 68 6.36 5.23 1.57
N VAL A 69 5.34 5.64 2.34
CA VAL A 69 3.95 5.74 1.90
C VAL A 69 3.64 7.19 1.51
N CYS A 70 3.25 7.42 0.27
CA CYS A 70 3.04 8.75 -0.32
C CYS A 70 1.68 8.84 -1.04
N SER A 71 1.01 9.98 -0.89
CA SER A 71 -0.20 10.36 -1.62
C SER A 71 -0.38 11.88 -1.47
N GLU A 72 -1.05 12.51 -2.42
CA GLU A 72 -1.54 13.88 -2.27
C GLU A 72 -2.62 13.98 -1.17
N SER A 73 -3.31 12.87 -0.88
CA SER A 73 -4.29 12.77 0.20
C SER A 73 -3.64 12.25 1.48
N SER A 74 -3.50 13.13 2.46
CA SER A 74 -3.04 12.74 3.81
C SER A 74 -3.97 11.70 4.47
N GLU A 75 -5.27 11.71 4.13
CA GLU A 75 -6.24 10.72 4.61
C GLU A 75 -5.93 9.32 4.06
N LEU A 76 -5.55 9.20 2.78
CA LEU A 76 -5.16 7.93 2.19
C LEU A 76 -3.92 7.36 2.86
N VAL A 77 -2.89 8.20 3.08
CA VAL A 77 -1.69 7.80 3.82
C VAL A 77 -2.09 7.25 5.20
N GLN A 78 -2.89 7.98 5.97
CA GLN A 78 -3.31 7.55 7.30
C GLN A 78 -4.10 6.23 7.28
N LYS A 79 -5.00 6.04 6.30
CA LYS A 79 -5.75 4.78 6.13
C LYS A 79 -4.83 3.60 5.86
N VAL A 80 -3.83 3.75 4.99
CA VAL A 80 -2.83 2.71 4.71
C VAL A 80 -2.03 2.39 5.97
N ILE A 81 -1.49 3.41 6.64
CA ILE A 81 -0.70 3.23 7.87
C ILE A 81 -1.51 2.48 8.93
N HIS A 82 -2.73 2.94 9.20
CA HIS A 82 -3.61 2.30 10.17
C HIS A 82 -3.92 0.85 9.80
N PHE A 83 -4.14 0.57 8.52
CA PHE A 83 -4.36 -0.79 8.03
C PHE A 83 -3.15 -1.69 8.24
N LEU A 84 -1.95 -1.22 7.87
CA LEU A 84 -0.70 -1.97 8.05
C LEU A 84 -0.40 -2.24 9.53
N GLN A 85 -0.74 -1.29 10.43
CA GLN A 85 -0.68 -1.51 11.87
C GLN A 85 -1.66 -2.59 12.34
N GLN A 86 -2.93 -2.52 11.91
CA GLN A 86 -3.94 -3.52 12.23
C GLN A 86 -3.58 -4.92 11.71
N TYR A 87 -2.93 -5.00 10.55
CA TYR A 87 -2.46 -6.25 9.97
C TYR A 87 -1.21 -6.81 10.69
N GLY A 88 -0.50 -5.98 11.46
CA GLY A 88 0.74 -6.34 12.14
C GLY A 88 1.98 -6.27 11.25
N SER A 89 1.90 -5.59 10.10
CA SER A 89 3.04 -5.36 9.20
C SER A 89 4.01 -4.34 9.80
N ILE A 90 3.50 -3.36 10.53
CA ILE A 90 4.27 -2.26 11.15
C ILE A 90 3.82 -2.06 12.61
N ARG A 91 4.63 -1.37 13.42
CA ARG A 91 4.29 -0.94 14.80
C ARG A 91 4.19 0.57 14.86
#